data_AF-A0A450XNC6-F1
#
_entry.id   AF-A0A450XNC6-F1
#
_cell.length_a   1.000
_cell.length_b   1.000
_cell.length_c   1.000
_cell.angle_alpha   90.00
_cell.angle_beta   90.00
_cell.angle_gamma   90.00
#
_symmetry.space_group_name_H-M   'P 1'
#
loop_
_entity.id
_entity.type
_entity.pdbx_description
1 polymer ?
#
loop_
_entity_poly.entity_id
_entity_poly.type
_entity_poly.pdbx_seq_one_letter_code
_entity_poly.pdbx_strand_id
1 'polypeptide(L)'
;MNVNFNCYIDEAGDEGIDTNGSRWFLIGAVLVRKDDDLKVSRAVDRVKALIGQRNKRKALHWRELKRNHSKRLVVIKEFGDLPFD
;
A
#
# COMPACT_ATOMS: atom_id res chain seq x y z
N MET A 1 17.39 23.56 5.06
CA MET A 1 17.11 22.47 4.08
C MET A 1 15.60 22.32 3.99
N ASN A 2 15.04 22.26 2.78
CA ASN A 2 13.59 22.12 2.62
C ASN A 2 13.23 20.62 2.70
N VAL A 3 12.34 20.25 3.62
CA VAL A 3 11.85 18.88 3.74
C VAL A 3 10.74 18.71 2.70
N ASN A 4 10.94 17.83 1.73
CA ASN A 4 9.97 17.54 0.68
C ASN A 4 9.31 16.18 0.95
N PHE A 5 8.02 16.08 0.63
CA PHE A 5 7.23 14.86 0.78
C PHE A 5 6.60 14.49 -0.56
N ASN A 6 6.50 13.19 -0.79
CA ASN A 6 5.58 12.62 -1.76
C ASN A 6 4.31 12.22 -1.01
N CYS A 7 3.16 12.58 -1.57
CA CYS A 7 1.85 12.26 -1.03
C CYS A 7 1.22 11.18 -1.90
N TYR A 8 0.94 10.02 -1.32
CA TYR A 8 0.19 8.95 -1.95
C TYR A 8 -1.25 9.03 -1.50
N ILE A 9 -2.14 9.32 -2.44
CA ILE A 9 -3.57 9.50 -2.19
C ILE A 9 -4.29 8.26 -2.70
N ASP A 10 -5.23 7.74 -1.92
CA ASP A 10 -6.14 6.69 -2.33
C ASP A 10 -7.57 7.06 -1.95
N GLU A 11 -8.51 6.65 -2.79
CA GLU A 11 -9.92 6.98 -2.67
C GLU A 11 -10.77 5.72 -2.62
N ALA A 12 -11.87 5.78 -1.85
CA ALA A 12 -12.85 4.72 -1.80
C ALA A 12 -14.26 5.29 -1.82
N GLY A 13 -15.16 4.64 -2.57
CA GLY A 13 -16.54 5.08 -2.73
C GLY A 13 -16.77 6.04 -3.91
N ASP A 14 -15.79 6.17 -4.80
CA ASP A 14 -15.88 6.87 -6.09
C ASP A 14 -16.63 6.07 -7.17
N GLU A 15 -16.77 4.75 -6.98
CA GLU A 15 -17.49 3.86 -7.92
C GLU A 15 -19.02 4.05 -7.95
N GLY A 16 -19.60 4.93 -7.13
CA GLY A 16 -21.05 5.20 -7.08
C GLY A 16 -21.86 4.28 -6.14
N ILE A 17 -23.14 4.60 -5.94
CA ILE A 17 -23.99 4.01 -4.89
C ILE A 17 -24.63 2.68 -5.31
N ASP A 18 -24.90 2.49 -6.60
CA ASP A 18 -25.51 1.26 -7.16
C ASP A 18 -24.47 0.24 -7.66
N THR A 19 -23.21 0.39 -7.22
CA THR A 19 -22.13 -0.54 -7.52
C THR A 19 -21.72 -1.33 -6.26
N ASN A 20 -20.58 -2.03 -6.31
CA ASN A 20 -19.97 -2.57 -5.09
C ASN A 20 -19.29 -1.46 -4.23
N GLY A 21 -19.50 -0.20 -4.59
CA GLY A 21 -18.99 0.98 -3.92
C GLY A 21 -19.61 1.22 -2.53
N SER A 22 -18.96 2.10 -1.79
CA SER A 22 -19.41 2.54 -0.47
C SER A 22 -20.39 3.70 -0.59
N ARG A 23 -21.37 3.78 0.32
CA ARG A 23 -22.20 4.99 0.51
C ARG A 23 -21.42 6.19 1.05
N TRP A 24 -20.20 5.95 1.50
CA TRP A 24 -19.28 6.93 2.04
C TRP A 24 -18.13 7.12 1.07
N PHE A 25 -17.84 8.38 0.73
CA PHE A 25 -16.62 8.76 0.05
C PHE A 25 -15.51 8.96 1.07
N LEU A 26 -14.46 8.14 1.00
CA LEU A 26 -13.29 8.23 1.85
C LEU A 26 -12.09 8.63 1.01
N ILE A 27 -11.33 9.61 1.50
CA ILE A 27 -10.03 9.96 0.96
C ILE A 27 -8.98 9.75 2.05
N GLY A 28 -7.93 9.03 1.71
CA GLY A 28 -6.80 8.78 2.58
C GLY A 28 -5.51 9.21 1.90
N ALA A 29 -4.52 9.59 2.70
CA ALA A 29 -3.19 9.89 2.20
C ALA A 29 -2.11 9.33 3.12
N VAL A 30 -0.99 8.96 2.53
CA VAL A 30 0.26 8.63 3.24
C VAL A 30 1.34 9.58 2.76
N LEU A 31 2.01 10.23 3.70
CA LEU A 31 3.15 11.09 3.42
C LEU A 31 4.44 10.29 3.59
N VAL A 32 5.34 10.44 2.61
CA VAL A 32 6.67 9.84 2.65
C VAL A 32 7.67 10.93 2.33
N ARG A 33 8.71 11.07 3.15
CA ARG A 33 9.82 11.97 2.81
C ARG A 33 10.40 11.56 1.48
N LYS A 34 10.70 12.55 0.64
CA LYS A 34 11.24 12.31 -0.71
C LYS A 34 12.51 11.45 -0.68
N ASP A 35 13.32 11.57 0.36
CA ASP A 35 14.56 10.80 0.54
C ASP A 35 14.30 9.32 0.91
N ASP A 36 13.13 9.02 1.48
CA ASP A 36 12.72 7.67 1.89
C ASP A 36 11.85 6.95 0.86
N ASP A 37 11.42 7.65 -0.19
CA ASP A 37 10.49 7.15 -1.22
C ASP A 37 10.94 5.81 -1.83
N LEU A 38 12.21 5.72 -2.23
CA LEU A 38 12.79 4.51 -2.80
C LEU A 38 12.82 3.35 -1.79
N LYS A 39 13.06 3.64 -0.50
CA LYS A 39 13.09 2.64 0.57
C LYS A 39 11.70 2.03 0.76
N VAL A 40 10.67 2.87 0.77
CA VAL A 40 9.26 2.46 0.84
C VAL A 40 8.87 1.65 -0.40
N SER A 41 9.17 2.15 -1.60
CA SER A 41 8.86 1.44 -2.85
C SER A 41 9.49 0.04 -2.90
N ARG A 42 10.73 -0.12 -2.42
CA ARG A 42 11.41 -1.43 -2.38
C ARG A 42 10.78 -2.41 -1.40
N ALA A 43 10.02 -1.96 -0.41
CA ALA A 43 9.31 -2.85 0.50
C ALA A 43 8.24 -3.68 -0.21
N VAL A 44 7.55 -3.10 -1.20
CA VAL A 44 6.58 -3.81 -2.04
C VAL A 44 7.26 -4.98 -2.77
N ASP A 45 8.45 -4.75 -3.33
CA ASP A 45 9.21 -5.79 -4.04
C ASP A 45 9.65 -6.92 -3.11
N ARG A 46 10.13 -6.59 -1.90
CA ARG A 46 10.50 -7.57 -0.88
C ARG A 46 9.30 -8.43 -0.47
N VAL A 47 8.17 -7.79 -0.18
CA VAL A 47 6.92 -8.49 0.14
C VAL A 47 6.51 -9.43 -0.99
N LYS A 48 6.49 -8.95 -2.24
CA LYS A 48 6.13 -9.79 -3.41
C LYS A 48 7.02 -11.01 -3.51
N ALA A 49 8.34 -10.86 -3.30
CA ALA A 49 9.28 -11.97 -3.28
C ALA A 49 8.95 -12.97 -2.16
N LEU A 50 8.74 -12.48 -0.92
CA LEU A 50 8.46 -13.32 0.25
C LEU A 50 7.15 -14.11 0.14
N ILE A 51 6.11 -13.53 -0.48
CA ILE A 51 4.80 -14.19 -0.63
C ILE A 51 4.68 -15.04 -1.91
N GLY A 52 5.76 -15.12 -2.70
CA GLY A 52 5.83 -15.90 -3.95
C GLY A 52 5.11 -15.26 -5.15
N GLN A 53 4.85 -13.96 -5.12
CA GLN A 53 4.25 -13.24 -6.25
C GLN A 53 5.29 -12.96 -7.33
N ARG A 54 5.41 -13.88 -8.29
CA ARG A 54 6.44 -13.85 -9.35
C ARG A 54 6.29 -12.69 -10.33
N ASN A 55 5.05 -12.26 -10.61
CA ASN A 55 4.82 -11.12 -11.49
C ASN A 55 5.01 -9.80 -10.72
N LYS A 56 6.17 -9.17 -10.89
CA LYS A 56 6.50 -7.89 -10.24
C LYS A 56 5.57 -6.74 -10.66
N ARG A 57 5.04 -6.77 -11.88
CA ARG A 57 4.10 -5.74 -12.38
C ARG A 57 2.69 -5.91 -11.82
N LYS A 58 2.33 -7.10 -11.35
CA LYS A 58 1.05 -7.31 -10.69
C LYS A 58 1.02 -6.49 -9.40
N ALA A 59 -0.02 -5.69 -9.21
CA ALA A 59 -0.25 -4.94 -7.99
C ALA A 59 -0.41 -5.90 -6.79
N LEU A 60 -0.02 -5.41 -5.60
CA LEU A 60 -0.21 -6.13 -4.35
C LEU A 60 -1.57 -5.71 -3.76
N HIS A 61 -2.63 -6.44 -4.07
CA HIS A 61 -3.97 -6.12 -3.56
C HIS A 61 -4.24 -6.83 -2.23
N TRP A 62 -4.62 -6.08 -1.20
CA TRP A 62 -4.97 -6.64 0.11
C TRP A 62 -6.09 -7.68 0.04
N ARG A 63 -7.05 -7.50 -0.88
CA ARG A 63 -8.14 -8.46 -1.15
C ARG A 63 -7.63 -9.85 -1.50
N GLU A 64 -6.51 -9.95 -2.24
CA GLU A 64 -5.91 -11.24 -2.61
C GLU A 64 -5.21 -11.92 -1.42
N LEU A 65 -4.82 -11.15 -0.40
CA LEU A 65 -4.14 -11.65 0.80
C LEU A 65 -5.12 -12.04 1.91
N LYS A 66 -6.39 -11.63 1.82
CA LYS A 66 -7.41 -11.79 2.88
C LYS A 66 -7.56 -13.23 3.38
N ARG A 67 -7.40 -14.22 2.50
CA ARG A 67 -7.53 -15.66 2.82
C ARG A 67 -6.26 -16.29 3.40
N ASN A 68 -5.15 -15.56 3.48
CA ASN A 68 -3.88 -16.08 3.99
C ASN A 68 -3.29 -15.15 5.06
N HIS A 69 -3.52 -15.50 6.33
CA HIS A 69 -3.06 -14.72 7.47
C HIS A 69 -1.53 -14.53 7.48
N SER A 70 -0.76 -15.58 7.21
CA SER A 70 0.71 -15.51 7.22
C SER A 70 1.24 -14.52 6.18
N LYS A 71 0.65 -14.48 4.98
CA LYS A 71 1.02 -13.49 3.95
C LYS A 71 0.73 -12.06 4.39
N ARG A 72 -0.37 -11.83 5.13
CA ARG A 72 -0.66 -10.50 5.70
C ARG A 72 0.37 -10.09 6.75
N LEU A 73 0.80 -11.02 7.61
CA LEU A 73 1.83 -10.75 8.62
C LEU A 73 3.15 -10.33 7.97
N VAL A 74 3.52 -10.94 6.84
CA VAL A 74 4.71 -10.53 6.07
C VAL A 74 4.60 -9.08 5.61
N VAL A 75 3.44 -8.68 5.06
CA VAL A 75 3.22 -7.27 4.65
C VAL A 75 3.36 -6.34 5.85
N ILE A 76 2.65 -6.63 6.94
CA ILE A 76 2.64 -5.78 8.14
C ILE A 76 4.06 -5.64 8.70
N LYS A 77 4.81 -6.74 8.76
CA LYS A 77 6.19 -6.73 9.26
C LYS A 77 7.13 -5.92 8.36
N GLU A 78 7.05 -6.07 7.05
CA GLU A 78 7.92 -5.34 6.10
C GLU A 78 7.65 -3.84 6.08
N PHE A 79 6.41 -3.43 6.38
CA PHE A 79 5.99 -2.04 6.37
C PHE A 79 6.05 -1.37 7.75
N GLY A 80 5.97 -2.14 8.85
CA GLY A 80 5.84 -1.59 10.21
C GLY A 80 7.02 -0.74 10.68
N ASP A 81 8.22 -1.00 10.16
CA ASP A 81 9.45 -0.27 10.52
C ASP A 81 9.85 0.78 9.47
N LEU A 82 8.98 1.06 8.50
CA LEU A 82 9.26 2.05 7.45
C LEU A 82 8.93 3.46 7.93
N PRO A 83 9.67 4.47 7.43
CA PRO A 83 9.48 5.87 7.82
C PRO A 83 8.28 6.47 7.06
N PHE A 84 7.09 6.14 7.54
CA PHE A 84 5.87 6.86 7.20
C PHE A 84 5.71 8.03 8.19
N ASP A 85 5.33 9.20 7.70
CA ASP A 85 4.98 10.37 8.51
C ASP A 85 3.45 10.54 8.59
#